data_AF-A0A3L7AR20-F1
#
_entry.id   AF-A0A3L7AR20-F1
#
_cell.length_a   1.000
_cell.length_b   1.000
_cell.length_c   1.000
_cell.angle_alpha   90.00
_cell.angle_beta   90.00
_cell.angle_gamma   90.00
#
_symmetry.space_group_name_H-M   'P 1'
#
loop_
_entity.id
_entity.type
_entity.pdbx_description
1 polymer ?
#
loop_
_entity_poly.entity_id
_entity_poly.type
_entity_poly.pdbx_seq_one_letter_code
_entity_poly.pdbx_strand_id
1 'polypeptide(L)'
;MKGNTGFTFDFELDSGYRIADPAGLVDYLSRSAWSVRDGYMPNSVIYVQCLCNVADNLDLVVAGEEAGWVKKDSQTHRGAAENGYTEVSVWLLLNDSYSKIWGSDENRERLGKWPGEAPAVPENLVVPR
;
A
#
# COMPACT_ATOMS: atom_id res chain seq x y z
N MET A 1 -9.67 -6.04 -20.98
CA MET A 1 -9.57 -5.19 -19.77
C MET A 1 -10.68 -4.15 -19.84
N LYS A 2 -11.45 -3.97 -18.76
CA LYS A 2 -12.52 -2.98 -18.69
C LYS A 2 -12.07 -1.92 -17.68
N GLY A 3 -11.86 -0.67 -18.13
CA GLY A 3 -11.57 0.50 -17.28
C GLY A 3 -10.29 0.43 -16.42
N ASN A 4 -9.88 1.59 -15.89
CA ASN A 4 -8.91 1.66 -14.80
C ASN A 4 -9.59 1.10 -13.54
N THR A 5 -9.04 0.03 -13.01
CA THR A 5 -9.51 -0.66 -11.79
C THR A 5 -8.44 -0.53 -10.72
N GLY A 6 -8.78 0.17 -9.64
CA GLY A 6 -7.97 0.26 -8.43
C GLY A 6 -8.54 -0.60 -7.32
N PHE A 7 -7.77 -0.78 -6.25
CA PHE A 7 -8.20 -1.42 -5.01
C PHE A 7 -7.87 -0.49 -3.84
N THR A 8 -8.80 -0.28 -2.92
CA THR A 8 -8.56 0.61 -1.77
C THR A 8 -8.77 -0.15 -0.47
N PHE A 9 -7.77 -0.08 0.40
CA PHE A 9 -7.92 -0.32 1.83
C PHE A 9 -8.08 1.01 2.53
N ASP A 10 -9.20 1.15 3.23
CA ASP A 10 -9.49 2.27 4.11
C ASP A 10 -9.76 1.71 5.51
N PHE A 11 -8.96 2.11 6.49
CA PHE A 11 -9.07 1.60 7.85
C PHE A 11 -8.71 2.65 8.89
N GLU A 12 -9.25 2.47 10.09
CA GLU A 12 -8.89 3.23 11.27
C GLU A 12 -8.19 2.29 12.27
N LEU A 13 -7.20 2.83 12.99
CA LEU A 13 -6.55 2.10 14.06
C LEU A 13 -7.13 2.52 15.41
N ASP A 14 -7.58 1.54 16.20
CA ASP A 14 -8.01 1.78 17.56
C ASP A 14 -6.89 2.49 18.37
N SER A 15 -7.26 3.53 19.13
CA SER A 15 -6.32 4.38 19.86
C SER A 15 -5.44 3.64 20.88
N GLY A 16 -5.87 2.47 21.36
CA GLY A 16 -5.13 1.59 22.27
C GLY A 16 -4.04 0.77 21.58
N TYR A 17 -3.90 0.89 20.26
CA TYR A 17 -2.94 0.14 19.45
C TYR A 17 -2.04 1.06 18.63
N ARG A 18 -0.97 0.47 18.09
CA ARG A 18 -0.06 1.08 17.12
C ARG A 18 0.41 0.04 16.11
N ILE A 19 0.77 0.48 14.91
CA ILE A 19 1.45 -0.36 13.91
C ILE A 19 2.91 -0.52 14.33
N ALA A 20 3.37 -1.77 14.53
CA ALA A 20 4.75 -2.04 14.92
C ALA A 20 5.68 -2.24 13.72
N ASP A 21 5.14 -2.72 12.61
CA ASP A 21 5.87 -2.91 11.35
C ASP A 21 5.10 -2.25 10.18
N PRO A 22 5.29 -0.93 9.97
CA PRO A 22 4.63 -0.21 8.88
C PRO A 22 4.95 -0.76 7.49
N ALA A 23 6.20 -1.14 7.23
CA ALA A 23 6.62 -1.68 5.94
C ALA A 23 5.96 -3.05 5.68
N GLY A 24 5.94 -3.93 6.68
CA GLY A 24 5.22 -5.20 6.64
C GLY A 24 3.72 -5.03 6.41
N LEU A 25 3.10 -3.97 6.93
CA LEU A 25 1.68 -3.66 6.69
C LEU A 25 1.43 -3.37 5.22
N VAL A 26 2.24 -2.49 4.61
CA VAL A 26 2.09 -2.12 3.20
C VAL A 26 2.31 -3.32 2.29
N ASP A 27 3.31 -4.17 2.56
CA ASP A 27 3.55 -5.40 1.78
C ASP A 27 2.40 -6.39 1.91
N TYR A 28 1.95 -6.65 3.15
CA TYR A 28 0.84 -7.56 3.41
C TYR A 28 -0.44 -7.11 2.69
N LEU A 29 -0.82 -5.84 2.79
CA LEU A 29 -2.04 -5.32 2.16
C LEU A 29 -1.92 -5.32 0.63
N SER A 30 -0.78 -4.92 0.07
CA SER A 30 -0.55 -4.93 -1.38
C SER A 30 -0.70 -6.32 -1.99
N ARG A 31 -0.09 -7.33 -1.34
CA ARG A 31 -0.22 -8.73 -1.77
C ARG A 31 -1.62 -9.28 -1.54
N SER A 32 -2.27 -8.87 -0.45
CA SER A 32 -3.66 -9.26 -0.16
C SER A 32 -4.59 -8.78 -1.27
N ALA A 33 -4.54 -7.50 -1.67
CA ALA A 33 -5.32 -6.98 -2.79
C ALA A 33 -5.06 -7.74 -4.11
N TRP A 34 -3.82 -8.16 -4.35
CA TRP A 34 -3.46 -8.94 -5.55
C TRP A 34 -3.90 -10.40 -5.51
N SER A 35 -4.17 -10.94 -4.32
CA SER A 35 -4.65 -12.32 -4.13
C SER A 35 -6.17 -12.48 -4.28
N VAL A 36 -6.93 -11.38 -4.18
CA VAL A 36 -8.39 -11.42 -4.19
C VAL A 36 -8.90 -11.77 -5.59
N ARG A 37 -9.68 -12.85 -5.68
CA ARG A 37 -10.37 -13.28 -6.90
C ARG A 37 -11.82 -12.78 -6.91
N ASP A 38 -11.99 -11.48 -6.72
CA ASP A 38 -13.28 -10.82 -6.78
C ASP A 38 -13.25 -9.71 -7.84
N GLY A 39 -14.13 -9.79 -8.83
CA GLY A 39 -14.17 -8.84 -9.94
C GLY A 39 -12.98 -8.92 -10.91
N TYR A 40 -12.27 -7.81 -11.06
CA TYR A 40 -11.20 -7.63 -12.07
C TYR A 40 -9.85 -7.40 -11.39
N MET A 41 -8.79 -7.88 -12.06
CA MET A 41 -7.40 -7.59 -11.68
C MET A 41 -7.18 -6.07 -11.54
N PRO A 42 -6.67 -5.58 -10.39
CA PRO A 42 -6.23 -4.19 -10.26
C PRO A 42 -5.21 -3.84 -11.34
N ASN A 43 -5.40 -2.73 -12.04
CA ASN A 43 -4.54 -2.32 -13.16
C ASN A 43 -4.18 -0.83 -13.14
N SER A 44 -4.66 -0.07 -12.14
CA SER A 44 -4.27 1.33 -11.94
C SER A 44 -3.41 1.50 -10.68
N VAL A 45 -3.93 1.13 -9.51
CA VAL A 45 -3.29 1.42 -8.22
C VAL A 45 -3.96 0.63 -7.09
N ILE A 46 -3.16 0.24 -6.10
CA ILE A 46 -3.64 -0.19 -4.78
C ILE A 46 -3.41 0.99 -3.82
N TYR A 47 -4.49 1.52 -3.26
CA TYR A 47 -4.47 2.57 -2.25
C TYR A 47 -4.53 1.94 -0.86
N VAL A 48 -3.66 2.38 0.03
CA VAL A 48 -3.74 2.08 1.46
C VAL A 48 -3.79 3.41 2.19
N GLN A 49 -4.88 3.66 2.92
CA GLN A 49 -5.05 4.88 3.69
C GLN A 49 -5.50 4.55 5.11
N CYS A 50 -4.98 5.31 6.09
CA CYS A 50 -5.43 5.22 7.46
C CYS A 50 -5.62 6.59 8.09
N LEU A 51 -6.58 6.64 9.03
CA LEU A 51 -6.58 7.61 10.10
C LEU A 51 -5.98 6.95 11.35
N CYS A 52 -4.82 7.44 11.75
CA CYS A 52 -4.02 6.85 12.82
C CYS A 52 -3.73 7.89 13.92
N ASN A 53 -3.26 7.46 15.10
CA ASN A 53 -2.94 8.39 16.18
C ASN A 53 -1.71 9.23 15.81
N VAL A 54 -1.83 10.57 15.86
CA VAL A 54 -0.75 11.52 15.53
C VAL A 54 0.54 11.22 16.30
N ALA A 55 0.45 10.73 17.54
CA ALA A 55 1.61 10.39 18.35
C ALA A 55 2.46 9.23 17.80
N ASP A 56 1.90 8.40 16.91
CA ASP A 56 2.65 7.32 16.26
C ASP A 56 3.53 7.80 15.11
N ASN A 57 3.28 9.02 14.60
CA ASN A 57 4.01 9.60 13.49
C ASN A 57 4.13 8.65 12.28
N LEU A 58 3.08 7.87 12.02
CA LEU A 58 3.03 6.89 10.94
C LEU A 58 2.95 7.60 9.59
N ASP A 59 3.92 7.34 8.72
CA ASP A 59 3.93 7.76 7.32
C ASP A 59 3.92 6.54 6.41
N LEU A 60 2.78 6.27 5.79
CA LEU A 60 2.62 5.11 4.91
C LEU A 60 3.45 5.22 3.63
N VAL A 61 3.84 6.42 3.19
CA VAL A 61 4.73 6.55 2.02
C VAL A 61 6.13 6.10 2.37
N VAL A 62 6.67 6.54 3.51
CA VAL A 62 7.97 6.06 4.01
C VAL A 62 7.95 4.55 4.20
N ALA A 63 6.88 4.01 4.80
CA ALA A 63 6.68 2.57 4.93
C ALA A 63 6.65 1.85 3.56
N GLY A 64 5.98 2.45 2.57
CA GLY A 64 5.94 1.93 1.20
C GLY A 64 7.29 1.98 0.48
N GLU A 65 8.12 2.98 0.75
CA GLU A 65 9.50 3.05 0.26
C GLU A 65 10.38 1.96 0.90
N GLU A 66 10.29 1.80 2.22
CA GLU A 66 11.01 0.75 2.96
C GLU A 66 10.62 -0.66 2.51
N ALA A 67 9.32 -0.88 2.23
CA ALA A 67 8.81 -2.11 1.65
C ALA A 67 9.11 -2.25 0.14
N GLY A 68 9.66 -1.21 -0.49
CA GLY A 68 10.04 -1.17 -1.90
C GLY A 68 8.88 -1.01 -2.88
N TRP A 69 7.66 -0.75 -2.41
CA TRP A 69 6.47 -0.50 -3.24
C TRP A 69 6.41 0.91 -3.82
N VAL A 70 7.12 1.84 -3.19
CA VAL A 70 7.26 3.22 -3.65
C VAL A 70 8.74 3.46 -3.98
N LYS A 71 9.01 4.10 -5.13
CA LYS A 71 10.37 4.54 -5.43
C LYS A 71 10.77 5.65 -4.48
N LYS A 72 11.98 5.57 -3.94
CA LYS A 72 12.61 6.68 -3.23
C LYS A 72 12.57 7.94 -4.10
N ASP A 73 12.20 9.07 -3.50
CA ASP A 73 12.03 10.36 -4.16
C ASP A 73 10.85 10.41 -5.17
N SER A 74 9.91 9.47 -5.08
CA SER A 74 8.66 9.55 -5.82
C SER A 74 7.92 10.84 -5.46
N GLN A 75 7.42 11.56 -6.47
CA GLN A 75 6.61 12.77 -6.29
C GLN A 75 5.28 12.51 -5.56
N THR A 76 4.99 11.26 -5.22
CA THR A 76 3.79 10.83 -4.49
C THR A 76 3.93 10.96 -2.97
N HIS A 77 5.12 11.30 -2.45
CA HIS A 77 5.31 11.47 -1.02
C HIS A 77 4.62 12.74 -0.51
N ARG A 78 3.48 12.55 0.17
CA ARG A 78 2.72 13.64 0.80
C ARG A 78 2.94 13.75 2.31
N GLY A 79 3.55 12.74 2.93
CA GLY A 79 3.71 12.66 4.37
C GLY A 79 2.41 12.33 5.10
N ALA A 80 2.49 12.25 6.43
CA ALA A 80 1.31 12.23 7.29
C ALA A 80 0.75 13.65 7.44
N ALA A 81 -0.58 13.79 7.37
CA ALA A 81 -1.27 15.03 7.67
C ALA A 81 -1.31 15.29 9.19
N GLU A 82 -1.53 16.55 9.58
CA GLU A 82 -1.54 16.98 10.99
C GLU A 82 -2.58 16.26 11.85
N ASN A 83 -3.64 15.75 11.24
CA ASN A 83 -4.69 14.98 11.91
C ASN A 83 -4.38 13.47 12.00
N GLY A 84 -3.20 13.01 11.57
CA GLY A 84 -2.80 11.60 11.58
C GLY A 84 -3.33 10.80 10.39
N TYR A 85 -3.94 11.46 9.40
CA TYR A 85 -4.26 10.82 8.12
C TYR A 85 -2.97 10.58 7.33
N THR A 86 -2.79 9.39 6.79
CA THR A 86 -1.68 9.05 5.91
C THR A 86 -2.14 8.06 4.85
N GLU A 87 -1.53 8.12 3.67
CA GLU A 87 -1.87 7.27 2.54
C GLU A 87 -0.63 6.88 1.73
N VAL A 88 -0.70 5.74 1.06
CA VAL A 88 0.28 5.31 0.07
C VAL A 88 -0.39 4.73 -1.17
N SER A 89 0.21 4.99 -2.31
CA SER A 89 -0.24 4.51 -3.62
C SER A 89 0.78 3.51 -4.18
N VAL A 90 0.36 2.26 -4.34
CA VAL A 90 1.14 1.24 -5.06
C VAL A 90 0.64 1.20 -6.50
N TRP A 91 1.35 1.88 -7.39
CA TRP A 91 0.93 2.06 -8.78
C TRP A 91 1.12 0.80 -9.62
N LEU A 92 0.18 0.55 -10.55
CA LEU A 92 0.09 -0.65 -11.40
C LEU A 92 -0.19 -0.32 -12.88
N LEU A 93 -0.03 0.94 -13.28
CA LEU A 93 -0.38 1.42 -14.62
C LEU A 93 0.37 0.66 -15.73
N LEU A 94 -0.34 0.38 -16.83
CA LEU A 94 0.21 -0.21 -18.04
C LEU A 94 0.66 0.85 -19.03
N ASN A 95 1.92 0.77 -19.47
CA ASN A 95 2.46 1.51 -20.63
C ASN A 95 2.25 3.03 -20.58
N ASP A 96 2.35 3.62 -19.38
CA ASP A 96 2.35 5.07 -19.21
C ASP A 96 3.80 5.55 -19.00
N SER A 97 4.13 6.74 -19.51
CA SER A 97 5.35 7.47 -19.10
C SER A 97 5.53 7.54 -17.58
N TYR A 98 4.45 7.55 -16.83
CA TYR A 98 4.46 7.54 -15.36
C TYR A 98 4.77 6.16 -14.75
N SER A 99 4.65 5.04 -15.50
CA SER A 99 4.90 3.69 -14.96
C SER A 99 6.33 3.56 -14.42
N LYS A 100 7.30 4.16 -15.12
CA LYS A 100 8.71 4.18 -14.71
C LYS A 100 8.98 5.12 -13.54
N ILE A 101 8.27 6.25 -13.49
CA ILE A 101 8.45 7.27 -12.45
C ILE A 101 7.91 6.73 -11.12
N TRP A 102 6.75 6.07 -11.15
CA TRP A 102 6.04 5.59 -9.95
C TRP A 102 6.29 4.13 -9.60
N GLY A 103 7.14 3.43 -10.36
CA GLY A 103 7.54 2.04 -10.06
C GLY A 103 6.50 0.97 -10.43
N SER A 104 5.57 1.27 -11.34
CA SER A 104 4.49 0.34 -11.70
C SER A 104 4.98 -0.92 -12.40
N ASP A 105 6.06 -0.83 -13.16
CA ASP A 105 6.63 -1.99 -13.86
C ASP A 105 7.21 -2.97 -12.82
N GLU A 106 8.02 -2.46 -11.89
CA GLU A 106 8.63 -3.22 -10.80
C GLU A 106 7.58 -3.80 -9.84
N ASN A 107 6.54 -3.03 -9.51
CA ASN A 107 5.46 -3.49 -8.62
C ASN A 107 4.68 -4.66 -9.23
N ARG A 108 4.36 -4.62 -10.53
CA ARG A 108 3.68 -5.74 -11.21
C ARG A 108 4.58 -6.95 -11.36
N GLU A 109 5.87 -6.74 -11.64
CA GLU A 109 6.84 -7.83 -11.65
C GLU A 109 6.90 -8.53 -10.29
N ARG A 110 6.95 -7.75 -9.20
CA ARG A 110 6.93 -8.26 -7.82
C ARG A 110 5.65 -9.03 -7.49
N LEU A 111 4.49 -8.53 -7.95
CA LEU A 111 3.18 -9.16 -7.70
C LEU A 111 2.95 -10.42 -8.55
N GLY A 112 3.58 -10.49 -9.73
CA GLY A 112 3.53 -11.66 -10.59
C GLY A 112 2.15 -11.94 -11.19
N LYS A 113 1.78 -13.22 -11.29
CA LYS A 113 0.50 -13.62 -11.88
C LYS A 113 -0.66 -13.24 -10.97
N TRP A 114 -1.79 -12.85 -11.58
CA TRP A 114 -3.04 -12.60 -10.87
C TRP A 114 -4.05 -13.74 -11.09
N PRO A 115 -4.81 -14.15 -10.07
CA PRO A 115 -4.63 -13.77 -8.67
C PRO A 115 -3.32 -14.33 -8.12
N GLY A 116 -2.67 -13.55 -7.25
CA GLY A 116 -1.50 -14.01 -6.50
C GLY A 116 -1.87 -14.95 -5.36
N GLU A 117 -0.86 -15.51 -4.70
CA GLU A 117 -1.07 -16.25 -3.45
C GLU A 117 -1.42 -15.29 -2.32
N ALA A 118 -2.36 -15.69 -1.45
CA ALA A 118 -2.70 -14.92 -0.27
C ALA A 118 -1.49 -14.89 0.69
N PRO A 119 -1.03 -13.69 1.11
CA PRO A 119 0.09 -13.60 2.04
C PRO A 119 -0.32 -14.12 3.43
N ALA A 120 0.63 -14.69 4.16
CA ALA A 120 0.43 -14.98 5.58
C ALA A 120 0.25 -13.66 6.35
N VAL A 121 -0.59 -13.66 7.38
CA VAL A 121 -0.76 -12.51 8.27
C VAL A 121 0.56 -12.31 9.05
N PRO A 122 1.20 -11.14 8.98
CA PRO A 122 2.43 -10.89 9.71
C PRO A 122 2.20 -10.96 11.22
N GLU A 123 3.13 -11.58 11.95
CA GLU A 123 3.10 -11.61 13.41
C GLU A 123 3.41 -10.21 13.98
N ASN A 124 2.72 -9.82 15.05
CA ASN A 124 2.94 -8.56 15.76
C ASN A 124 2.82 -7.29 14.89
N LEU A 125 2.10 -7.36 13.77
CA LEU A 125 1.89 -6.21 12.88
C LEU A 125 1.28 -5.01 13.61
N VAL A 126 0.33 -5.31 14.50
CA VAL A 126 -0.38 -4.38 15.36
C VAL A 126 -0.15 -4.81 16.80
N VAL A 127 0.25 -3.87 17.65
CA VAL A 127 0.56 -4.12 19.06
C VAL A 127 -0.17 -3.13 19.96
N PRO A 128 -0.47 -3.48 21.22
CA PRO A 128 -0.93 -2.52 22.21
C PRO A 128 0.06 -1.36 22.36
N ARG A 129 -0.47 -0.17 22.61
CA ARG A 129 0.32 1.03 22.92
C ARG A 129 0.97 0.95 24.30
#